data_AF-A0A4Z0MCW8-F1
#
_entry.id   AF-A0A4Z0MCW8-F1
#
_cell.length_a   1.000
_cell.length_b   1.000
_cell.length_c   1.000
_cell.angle_alpha   90.00
_cell.angle_beta   90.00
_cell.angle_gamma   90.00
#
_symmetry.space_group_name_H-M   'P 1'
#
loop_
_entity.id
_entity.type
_entity.pdbx_description
1 polymer ?
#
loop_
_entity_poly.entity_id
_entity_poly.type
_entity_poly.pdbx_seq_one_letter_code
_entity_poly.pdbx_strand_id
1 'polypeptide(L)'
;MLTSSCGSKSDSVKQAAETAPVFNVPDLLGLDIDRVESTLGRPKWDSVAAHDASESVRLFRRDTLLLRVGYSARTRRVYSYLIQSAHAQTHDYRPLLRLANLTGNEPVLVVVPVPSKNNSAEYTGVKVFVKDAGSR
;
A
#
# COMPACT_ATOMS: atom_id res chain seq x y z
N MET A 1 47.46 40.57 0.33
CA MET A 1 46.79 40.69 -0.98
C MET A 1 46.36 39.29 -1.42
N LEU A 2 45.04 39.04 -1.45
CA LEU A 2 44.25 38.61 -2.63
C LEU A 2 44.41 37.11 -2.96
N THR A 3 43.48 36.24 -2.50
CA THR A 3 42.29 35.67 -3.22
C THR A 3 42.71 34.69 -4.35
N SER A 4 42.26 33.43 -4.49
CA SER A 4 40.91 32.83 -4.56
C SER A 4 41.09 31.28 -4.60
N SER A 5 40.29 30.40 -3.97
CA SER A 5 38.98 29.84 -4.40
C SER A 5 38.94 29.44 -5.89
N CYS A 6 38.46 28.31 -6.42
CA CYS A 6 37.46 27.28 -6.06
C CYS A 6 37.66 26.15 -7.13
N GLY A 7 37.19 24.91 -7.06
CA GLY A 7 36.23 24.27 -6.17
C GLY A 7 36.02 22.82 -6.65
N SER A 8 36.05 21.88 -5.71
CA SER A 8 35.51 20.55 -5.92
C SER A 8 33.98 20.69 -5.92
N LYS A 9 33.38 20.74 -7.11
CA LYS A 9 31.94 20.44 -7.24
C LYS A 9 31.77 18.94 -7.00
N SER A 10 31.76 18.55 -5.73
CA SER A 10 30.99 17.36 -5.35
C SER A 10 29.55 17.75 -5.55
N ASP A 11 29.04 17.46 -6.75
CA ASP A 11 27.61 17.33 -7.01
C ASP A 11 27.10 16.22 -6.07
N SER A 12 26.79 16.64 -4.85
CA SER A 12 25.92 15.91 -3.94
C SER A 12 24.54 15.90 -4.58
N VAL A 13 24.37 15.08 -5.62
CA VAL A 13 23.06 14.63 -6.04
C VAL A 13 22.53 13.91 -4.81
N LYS A 14 21.68 14.61 -4.04
CA LYS A 14 20.77 14.00 -3.07
C LYS A 14 19.93 13.02 -3.88
N GLN A 15 20.47 11.82 -4.04
CA GLN A 15 19.72 10.64 -4.45
C GLN A 15 18.61 10.57 -3.41
N ALA A 16 17.39 10.91 -3.82
CA ALA A 16 16.22 10.83 -2.96
C ALA A 16 16.27 9.42 -2.36
N ALA A 17 16.55 9.33 -1.05
CA ALA A 17 16.76 8.06 -0.40
C ALA A 17 15.57 7.17 -0.76
N GLU A 18 15.84 6.14 -1.56
CA GLU A 18 14.81 5.27 -2.09
C GLU A 18 14.17 4.61 -0.87
N THR A 19 12.99 5.10 -0.51
CA THR A 19 12.36 4.72 0.75
C THR A 19 11.98 3.27 0.60
N ALA A 20 12.58 2.40 1.41
CA ALA A 20 12.29 0.99 1.37
C ALA A 20 10.77 0.76 1.51
N PRO A 21 10.21 -0.22 0.80
CA PRO A 21 8.79 -0.52 0.90
C PRO A 21 8.43 -0.95 2.33
N VAL A 22 7.33 -0.42 2.84
CA VAL A 22 6.79 -0.71 4.18
C VAL A 22 6.03 -2.04 4.18
N PHE A 23 5.30 -2.30 3.09
CA PHE A 23 4.68 -3.59 2.79
C PHE A 23 5.16 -4.07 1.42
N ASN A 24 5.38 -5.37 1.26
CA ASN A 24 5.56 -5.98 -0.06
C ASN A 24 4.25 -6.65 -0.49
N VAL A 25 3.32 -5.87 -1.05
CA VAL A 25 1.98 -6.37 -1.44
C VAL A 25 2.04 -7.50 -2.48
N PRO A 26 2.94 -7.47 -3.49
CA PRO A 26 3.13 -8.59 -4.41
C PRO A 26 3.31 -9.97 -3.74
N ASP A 27 4.08 -10.03 -2.64
CA ASP A 27 4.32 -11.30 -1.92
C ASP A 27 3.09 -11.83 -1.17
N LEU A 28 2.07 -10.99 -1.00
CA LEU A 28 0.83 -11.36 -0.30
C LEU A 28 -0.25 -11.87 -1.27
N LEU A 29 -0.06 -11.68 -2.58
CA LEU A 29 -1.08 -12.01 -3.56
C LEU A 29 -1.40 -13.51 -3.57
N GLY A 30 -2.69 -13.85 -3.59
CA GLY A 30 -3.17 -15.24 -3.60
C GLY A 30 -3.08 -15.97 -2.26
N LEU A 31 -2.49 -15.35 -1.22
CA LEU A 31 -2.47 -15.92 0.12
C LEU A 31 -3.85 -15.86 0.78
N ASP A 32 -4.12 -16.83 1.65
CA ASP A 32 -5.17 -16.69 2.65
C ASP A 32 -4.74 -15.72 3.77
N ILE A 33 -5.70 -15.25 4.54
CA ILE A 33 -5.42 -14.24 5.57
C ILE A 33 -4.52 -14.76 6.71
N ASP A 34 -4.52 -16.07 6.99
CA ASP A 34 -3.65 -16.66 8.03
C ASP A 34 -2.18 -16.59 7.61
N ARG A 35 -1.88 -16.88 6.35
CA ARG A 35 -0.54 -16.71 5.78
C ARG A 35 -0.13 -15.24 5.71
N VAL A 36 -1.05 -14.32 5.40
CA VAL A 36 -0.77 -12.88 5.46
C VAL A 36 -0.40 -12.45 6.89
N GLU A 37 -1.14 -12.91 7.90
CA GLU A 37 -0.82 -12.65 9.31
C GLU A 37 0.55 -13.23 9.70
N SER A 38 0.89 -14.43 9.21
CA SER A 38 2.21 -15.03 9.43
C SER A 38 3.35 -14.20 8.79
N THR A 39 3.15 -13.66 7.59
CA THR A 39 4.15 -12.85 6.88
C THR A 39 4.30 -11.45 7.48
N LEU A 40 3.19 -10.81 7.85
CA LEU A 40 3.19 -9.43 8.33
C LEU A 40 3.32 -9.28 9.84
N GLY A 41 3.15 -10.37 10.58
CA GLY A 41 3.00 -10.38 12.03
C GLY A 41 1.58 -10.04 12.47
N ARG A 42 1.34 -10.10 13.79
CA ARG A 42 0.00 -9.95 14.37
C ARG A 42 -0.62 -8.59 14.00
N PRO A 43 -1.89 -8.55 13.52
CA PRO A 43 -2.56 -7.30 13.17
C PRO A 43 -2.72 -6.41 14.40
N LYS A 44 -2.71 -5.08 14.19
CA LYS A 44 -2.87 -4.10 15.30
C LYS A 44 -4.27 -4.08 15.88
N TRP A 45 -5.27 -4.44 15.07
CA TRP A 45 -6.66 -4.48 15.47
C TRP A 45 -7.33 -5.72 14.91
N ASP A 46 -8.22 -6.29 15.72
CA ASP A 46 -9.01 -7.44 15.31
C ASP A 46 -10.10 -7.06 14.29
N SER A 47 -10.59 -8.11 13.63
CA SER A 47 -11.51 -8.07 12.50
C SER A 47 -12.62 -7.04 12.68
N VAL A 48 -12.67 -6.02 11.82
CA VAL A 48 -13.88 -5.24 11.66
C VAL A 48 -14.75 -6.03 10.70
N ALA A 49 -15.96 -6.41 11.12
CA ALA A 49 -16.94 -6.99 10.20
C ALA A 49 -17.04 -6.06 8.99
N ALA A 50 -16.82 -6.61 7.80
CA ALA A 50 -17.10 -5.86 6.59
C ALA A 50 -18.62 -5.61 6.51
N HIS A 51 -19.05 -4.83 5.52
CA HIS A 51 -20.45 -4.42 5.39
C HIS A 51 -21.43 -5.62 5.36
N ASP A 52 -20.95 -6.80 4.95
CA ASP A 52 -21.68 -8.05 4.87
C ASP A 52 -21.03 -9.17 5.71
N ALA A 53 -21.85 -10.06 6.28
CA ALA A 53 -21.40 -11.18 7.14
C ALA A 53 -20.48 -12.20 6.45
N SER A 54 -20.37 -12.16 5.12
CA SER A 54 -19.49 -13.01 4.31
C SER A 54 -18.08 -12.45 4.13
N GLU A 55 -17.88 -11.18 4.47
CA GLU A 55 -16.63 -10.45 4.28
C GLU A 55 -16.05 -10.01 5.63
N SER A 56 -14.72 -9.88 5.69
CA SER A 56 -14.02 -9.46 6.89
C SER A 56 -12.77 -8.69 6.52
N VAL A 57 -12.30 -7.86 7.47
CA VAL A 57 -11.14 -6.98 7.25
C VAL A 57 -10.12 -7.16 8.36
N ARG A 58 -8.85 -7.38 7.99
CA ARG A 58 -7.71 -7.22 8.91
C ARG A 58 -6.99 -5.91 8.66
N LEU A 59 -6.47 -5.30 9.73
CA LEU A 59 -5.74 -4.05 9.68
C LEU A 59 -4.30 -4.25 10.15
N PHE A 60 -3.36 -3.97 9.27
CA PHE A 60 -1.93 -3.96 9.56
C PHE A 60 -1.43 -2.53 9.49
N ARG A 61 -0.75 -2.07 10.53
CA ARG A 61 -0.16 -0.73 10.58
C ARG A 61 1.33 -0.84 10.82
N ARG A 62 2.11 -0.27 9.91
CA ARG A 62 3.56 -0.10 10.03
C ARG A 62 3.87 1.36 9.73
N ASP A 63 4.58 2.01 10.64
CA ASP A 63 4.90 3.44 10.56
C ASP A 63 3.67 4.31 10.28
N THR A 64 3.73 5.08 9.19
CA THR A 64 2.69 5.98 8.71
C THR A 64 1.77 5.32 7.67
N LEU A 65 1.80 4.00 7.52
CA LEU A 65 1.02 3.28 6.52
C LEU A 65 0.05 2.28 7.18
N LEU A 66 -1.18 2.26 6.68
CA LEU A 66 -2.22 1.32 7.03
C LEU A 66 -2.53 0.45 5.82
N LEU A 67 -2.46 -0.87 6.01
CA LEU A 67 -2.89 -1.87 5.04
C LEU A 67 -4.16 -2.54 5.57
N ARG A 68 -5.28 -2.33 4.86
CA ARG A 68 -6.54 -3.03 5.12
C ARG A 68 -6.65 -4.20 4.16
N VAL A 69 -6.76 -5.42 4.69
CA VAL A 69 -6.82 -6.65 3.91
C VAL A 69 -8.26 -7.17 3.98
N GLY A 70 -8.96 -7.13 2.85
CA GLY A 70 -10.32 -7.66 2.71
C GLY A 70 -10.28 -9.12 2.31
N TYR A 71 -10.99 -9.98 3.05
CA TYR A 71 -11.02 -11.42 2.84
C TYR A 71 -12.40 -12.02 3.09
N SER A 72 -12.67 -13.18 2.49
CA SER A 72 -13.91 -13.92 2.75
C SER A 72 -13.87 -14.54 4.15
N ALA A 73 -14.87 -14.25 4.97
CA ALA A 73 -15.01 -14.86 6.30
C ALA A 73 -15.15 -16.39 6.21
N ARG A 74 -15.76 -16.89 5.13
CA ARG A 74 -16.01 -18.32 4.90
C ARG A 74 -14.78 -19.08 4.43
N THR A 75 -14.10 -18.57 3.40
CA THR A 75 -12.99 -19.29 2.75
C THR A 75 -11.60 -18.82 3.21
N ARG A 76 -11.53 -17.75 4.02
CA ARG A 76 -10.29 -17.07 4.44
C ARG A 76 -9.47 -16.50 3.27
N ARG A 77 -9.96 -16.56 2.03
CA ARG A 77 -9.27 -16.05 0.84
C ARG A 77 -9.28 -14.53 0.81
N VAL A 78 -8.10 -13.94 0.64
CA VAL A 78 -7.93 -12.50 0.44
C VAL A 78 -8.34 -12.12 -0.97
N TYR A 79 -9.16 -11.08 -1.10
CA TYR A 79 -9.64 -10.58 -2.39
C TYR A 79 -9.23 -9.12 -2.64
N SER A 80 -8.82 -8.37 -1.61
CA SER A 80 -8.38 -6.98 -1.81
C SER A 80 -7.42 -6.46 -0.74
N TYR A 81 -6.63 -5.47 -1.15
CA TYR A 81 -5.72 -4.71 -0.31
C TYR A 81 -6.04 -3.22 -0.46
N LEU A 82 -6.22 -2.50 0.64
CA LEU A 82 -6.36 -1.04 0.64
C LEU A 82 -5.19 -0.42 1.40
N ILE A 83 -4.35 0.30 0.67
CA ILE A 83 -3.16 0.97 1.16
C ILE A 83 -3.52 2.43 1.45
N GLN A 84 -3.31 2.88 2.69
CA GLN A 84 -3.64 4.24 3.12
C GLN A 84 -2.50 4.85 3.93
N SER A 85 -2.26 6.15 3.76
CA SER A 85 -1.41 6.90 4.68
C SER A 85 -2.19 7.19 5.97
N ALA A 86 -1.52 7.05 7.12
CA ALA A 86 -2.00 7.45 8.43
C ALA A 86 -2.19 8.97 8.55
N HIS A 87 -1.56 9.76 7.68
CA HIS A 87 -1.65 11.23 7.67
C HIS A 87 -2.76 11.78 6.78
N ALA A 88 -3.56 10.90 6.15
CA ALA A 88 -4.69 11.22 5.27
C ALA A 88 -4.33 12.05 4.03
N GLN A 89 -5.24 11.98 3.04
CA GLN A 89 -5.34 12.76 1.78
C GLN A 89 -4.04 13.12 1.03
N THR A 90 -3.92 12.63 -0.20
CA THR A 90 -2.84 12.99 -1.13
C THR A 90 -3.38 13.30 -2.51
N HIS A 91 -2.82 14.30 -3.20
CA HIS A 91 -3.09 14.55 -4.62
C HIS A 91 -2.38 13.53 -5.54
N ASP A 92 -1.34 12.86 -5.04
CA ASP A 92 -0.61 11.83 -5.77
C ASP A 92 -0.58 10.55 -4.95
N TYR A 93 -1.20 9.50 -5.48
CA TYR A 93 -1.26 8.19 -4.83
C TYR A 93 -0.06 7.28 -5.15
N ARG A 94 0.81 7.65 -6.10
CA ARG A 94 1.99 6.87 -6.49
C ARG A 94 2.98 6.64 -5.35
N PRO A 95 3.23 7.58 -4.41
CA PRO A 95 4.02 7.30 -3.21
C PRO A 95 3.46 6.14 -2.38
N LEU A 96 2.13 5.98 -2.31
CA LEU A 96 1.50 4.86 -1.59
C LEU A 96 1.79 3.52 -2.27
N LEU A 97 1.80 3.50 -3.62
CA LEU A 97 2.19 2.32 -4.38
C LEU A 97 3.64 1.93 -4.09
N ARG A 98 4.58 2.87 -4.12
CA ARG A 98 6.00 2.59 -3.83
C ARG A 98 6.19 2.03 -2.42
N LEU A 99 5.51 2.59 -1.42
CA LEU A 99 5.56 2.09 -0.04
C LEU A 99 4.92 0.69 0.12
N ALA A 100 4.13 0.25 -0.87
CA ALA A 100 3.53 -1.08 -0.95
C ALA A 100 4.29 -2.02 -1.92
N ASN A 101 5.46 -1.61 -2.40
CA ASN A 101 6.25 -2.29 -3.43
C ASN A 101 5.47 -2.51 -4.75
N LEU A 102 4.72 -1.49 -5.18
CA LEU A 102 3.95 -1.48 -6.41
C LEU A 102 4.39 -0.31 -7.30
N THR A 103 4.32 -0.57 -8.59
CA THR A 103 4.55 0.35 -9.71
C THR A 103 3.24 0.91 -10.26
N GLY A 104 2.12 0.19 -10.09
CA GLY A 104 0.81 0.54 -10.64
C GLY A 104 0.50 -0.09 -12.00
N ASN A 105 1.49 -0.78 -12.60
CA ASN A 105 1.39 -1.42 -13.91
C ASN A 105 1.51 -2.94 -13.81
N GLU A 106 1.26 -3.52 -12.63
CA GLU A 106 1.36 -4.95 -12.43
C GLU A 106 0.35 -5.68 -13.34
N PRO A 107 0.80 -6.65 -14.15
CA PRO A 107 -0.06 -7.27 -15.16
C PRO A 107 -1.26 -7.97 -14.53
N VAL A 108 -1.09 -8.51 -13.32
CA VAL A 108 -2.09 -9.29 -12.59
C VAL A 108 -2.92 -8.46 -11.59
N LEU A 109 -2.69 -7.14 -11.48
CA LEU A 109 -3.40 -6.31 -10.51
C LEU A 109 -4.28 -5.25 -11.16
N VAL A 110 -5.40 -4.96 -10.51
CA VAL A 110 -6.19 -3.74 -10.73
C VAL A 110 -5.88 -2.78 -9.61
N VAL A 111 -5.48 -1.56 -9.97
CA VAL A 111 -5.17 -0.49 -9.03
C VAL A 111 -6.23 0.59 -9.17
N VAL A 112 -6.96 0.86 -8.09
CA VAL A 112 -8.06 1.83 -8.04
C VAL A 112 -7.78 2.86 -6.96
N PRO A 113 -7.41 4.10 -7.32
CA PRO A 113 -7.31 5.20 -6.37
C PRO A 113 -8.64 5.42 -5.68
N VAL A 114 -8.63 5.63 -4.36
CA VAL A 114 -9.83 5.87 -3.56
C VAL A 114 -9.97 7.38 -3.33
N PRO A 115 -10.91 8.06 -4.00
CA PRO A 115 -11.06 9.50 -3.85
C PRO A 115 -11.49 9.86 -2.42
N SER A 116 -11.09 11.04 -1.96
CA SER A 116 -11.57 11.62 -0.72
C SER A 116 -13.03 12.04 -0.85
N LYS A 117 -13.83 11.77 0.19
CA LYS A 117 -15.24 12.19 0.25
C LYS A 117 -15.40 13.71 0.25
N ASN A 118 -14.41 14.43 0.78
CA ASN A 118 -14.46 15.88 0.96
C ASN A 118 -13.83 16.64 -0.22
N ASN A 119 -13.01 15.97 -1.04
CA ASN A 119 -12.35 16.58 -2.20
C ASN A 119 -12.02 15.50 -3.26
N SER A 120 -12.68 15.52 -4.42
CA SER A 120 -12.46 14.53 -5.48
C SER A 120 -11.10 14.65 -6.18
N ALA A 121 -10.38 15.76 -5.98
CA ALA A 121 -9.01 15.96 -6.47
C ALA A 121 -7.94 15.34 -5.55
N GLU A 122 -8.35 14.69 -4.46
CA GLU A 122 -7.48 14.02 -3.49
C GLU A 122 -7.87 12.56 -3.32
N TYR A 123 -6.91 11.75 -2.89
CA TYR A 123 -7.05 10.34 -2.63
C TYR A 123 -6.79 10.03 -1.16
N THR A 124 -7.62 9.17 -0.57
CA THR A 124 -7.44 8.66 0.80
C THR A 124 -6.68 7.34 0.86
N GLY A 125 -6.38 6.77 -0.31
CA GLY A 125 -5.66 5.51 -0.43
C GLY A 125 -5.74 4.95 -1.83
N VAL A 126 -5.27 3.71 -1.96
CA VAL A 126 -5.33 2.93 -3.20
C VAL A 126 -5.81 1.53 -2.87
N LYS A 127 -6.87 1.10 -3.56
CA LYS A 127 -7.35 -0.27 -3.49
C LYS A 127 -6.71 -1.09 -4.60
N VAL A 128 -6.26 -2.27 -4.26
CA VAL A 128 -5.55 -3.20 -5.13
C VAL A 128 -6.27 -4.53 -5.08
N PHE A 129 -6.50 -5.10 -6.25
CA PHE A 129 -7.18 -6.37 -6.44
C PHE A 129 -6.36 -7.23 -7.39
N VAL A 130 -6.41 -8.54 -7.20
CA VAL A 130 -5.96 -9.45 -8.26
C VAL A 130 -7.00 -9.38 -9.36
N LYS A 131 -6.58 -9.10 -10.61
CA LYS A 131 -7.45 -9.30 -11.78
C LYS A 131 -7.87 -10.76 -11.72
N ASP A 132 -9.17 -11.04 -11.62
CA ASP A 132 -9.69 -12.39 -11.56
C ASP A 132 -8.84 -13.31 -12.46
N ALA A 133 -8.10 -14.23 -11.84
CA ALA A 133 -7.59 -15.38 -12.55
C ALA A 133 -8.85 -16.14 -12.92
N GLY A 134 -9.34 -15.89 -14.15
CA GLY A 134 -10.73 -15.96 -14.50
C GLY A 134 -11.51 -17.11 -13.90
N SER A 135 -12.78 -16.84 -13.60
CA SER A 135 -13.85 -17.83 -13.65
C SER A 135 -13.52 -18.85 -14.75
N ARG A 136 -13.14 -20.05 -14.33
CA ARG A 136 -13.20 -21.26 -15.15
C ARG A 136 -14.52 -21.92 -14.88
#